data_AF-A0A8T5A2T2-F1
#
_entry.id   AF-A0A8T5A2T2-F1
#
_cell.length_a   1.000
_cell.length_b   1.000
_cell.length_c   1.000
_cell.angle_alpha   90.00
_cell.angle_beta   90.00
_cell.angle_gamma   90.00
#
_symmetry.space_group_name_H-M   'P 1'
#
loop_
_entity.id
_entity.type
_entity.pdbx_description
1 polymer ?
#
loop_
_entity_poly.entity_id
_entity_poly.type
_entity_poly.pdbx_seq_one_letter_code
_entity_poly.pdbx_strand_id
1 'polypeptide(L)'
;SGLNLGYIPGGEAGVGALANNIRSVVKKDYFGTPIDEIPLMRDINDARAFSAVLWWGGSEGSIPYGIRQIAVPFGIPMSGSCTTNEVPNYSPYISAGQLKGLFGGVRGSAEYEYLLKKPGPALGQAMATNLGGLLWLILVVLGNVLYLILRMKGES
;
A
#
# COMPACT_ATOMS: atom_id res chain seq x y z
N SER A 1 -9.08 1.84 24.18
CA SER A 1 -8.55 3.11 23.66
C SER A 1 -7.41 2.79 22.70
N GLY A 2 -7.40 3.39 21.51
CA GLY A 2 -6.26 3.26 20.59
C GLY A 2 -5.11 4.17 21.02
N LEU A 3 -3.88 3.82 20.63
CA LEU A 3 -2.71 4.70 20.77
C LEU A 3 -2.52 5.48 19.47
N ASN A 4 -2.41 6.80 19.56
CA ASN A 4 -2.10 7.65 18.41
C ASN A 4 -0.87 8.51 18.73
N LEU A 5 0.25 8.26 18.08
CA LEU A 5 1.51 8.97 18.30
C LEU A 5 1.59 10.32 17.57
N GLY A 6 0.58 10.67 16.77
CA GLY A 6 0.55 11.91 15.99
C GLY A 6 1.55 11.92 14.83
N TYR A 7 1.81 13.12 14.31
CA TYR A 7 2.76 13.32 13.22
C TYR A 7 4.18 13.44 13.77
N ILE A 8 5.10 12.65 13.20
CA ILE A 8 6.53 12.65 13.57
C ILE A 8 7.31 13.23 12.38
N PRO A 9 7.95 14.39 12.53
CA PRO A 9 8.73 15.00 11.45
C PRO A 9 10.06 14.28 11.25
N GLY A 10 10.76 14.62 10.15
CA GLY A 10 12.11 14.12 9.86
C GLY A 10 12.17 13.01 8.81
N GLY A 11 11.05 12.68 8.16
CA GLY A 11 11.01 11.70 7.08
C GLY A 11 11.63 10.37 7.51
N GLU A 12 12.54 9.84 6.70
CA GLU A 12 13.22 8.59 7.02
C GLU A 12 14.00 8.62 8.34
N ALA A 13 14.71 9.72 8.63
CA ALA A 13 15.48 9.84 9.88
C ALA A 13 14.54 9.79 11.11
N GLY A 14 13.35 10.40 10.98
CA GLY A 14 12.30 10.32 12.01
C GLY A 14 11.81 8.89 12.22
N VAL A 15 11.62 8.13 11.14
CA VAL A 15 11.25 6.70 11.21
C VAL A 15 12.34 5.89 11.91
N GLY A 16 13.62 6.12 11.57
CA GLY A 16 14.74 5.47 12.23
C GLY A 16 14.84 5.81 13.71
N ALA A 17 14.67 7.07 14.09
CA ALA A 17 14.66 7.50 15.49
C ALA A 17 13.52 6.82 16.27
N LEU A 18 12.31 6.80 15.71
CA LEU A 18 11.14 6.16 16.30
C LEU A 18 11.37 4.65 16.48
N ALA A 19 11.91 4.00 15.45
CA ALA A 19 12.18 2.56 15.47
C ALA A 19 13.22 2.17 16.53
N ASN A 20 14.20 3.03 16.81
CA ASN A 20 15.25 2.75 17.78
C ASN A 20 14.85 3.10 19.23
N ASN A 21 14.08 4.18 19.43
CA ASN A 21 13.61 4.57 20.75
C ASN A 21 12.36 5.44 20.64
N ILE A 22 11.19 4.87 20.92
CA ILE A 22 9.92 5.59 20.77
C ILE A 22 9.82 6.76 21.74
N ARG A 23 10.36 6.60 22.95
CA ARG A 23 10.31 7.62 24.03
C ARG A 23 11.27 8.78 23.82
N SER A 24 12.29 8.63 22.97
CA SER A 24 13.14 9.78 22.62
C SER A 24 12.43 10.73 21.65
N VAL A 25 11.49 10.19 20.86
CA VAL A 25 10.76 10.93 19.83
C VAL A 25 9.40 11.44 20.32
N VAL A 26 8.64 10.61 21.03
CA VAL A 26 7.27 10.91 21.47
C VAL A 26 7.21 10.90 22.99
N LYS A 27 6.65 11.95 23.60
CA LYS A 27 6.45 12.06 25.05
C LYS A 27 5.00 11.94 25.47
N LYS A 28 4.10 12.38 24.59
CA LYS A 28 2.65 12.37 24.78
C LYS A 28 2.00 11.87 23.50
N ASP A 29 0.90 11.18 23.64
CA ASP A 29 0.07 10.81 22.50
C ASP A 29 -0.65 12.06 21.94
N TYR A 30 -1.38 11.87 20.84
CA TYR A 30 -2.14 12.92 20.18
C TYR A 30 -3.20 13.58 21.09
N PHE A 31 -3.69 12.85 22.11
CA PHE A 31 -4.68 13.34 23.07
C PHE A 31 -4.04 14.08 24.26
N GLY A 32 -2.71 14.15 24.32
CA GLY A 32 -1.95 14.81 25.38
C GLY A 32 -1.64 13.92 26.59
N THR A 33 -2.04 12.66 26.56
CA THR A 33 -1.72 11.68 27.61
C THR A 33 -0.24 11.29 27.50
N PRO A 34 0.56 11.40 28.58
CA PRO A 34 1.94 10.91 28.58
C PRO A 34 1.99 9.44 28.17
N ILE A 35 2.89 9.09 27.24
CA ILE A 35 2.90 7.71 26.71
C ILE A 35 3.24 6.66 27.77
N ASP A 36 3.94 7.05 28.84
CA ASP A 36 4.28 6.17 29.96
C ASP A 36 3.07 5.88 30.86
N GLU A 37 2.00 6.67 30.79
CA GLU A 37 0.73 6.42 31.48
C GLU A 37 -0.19 5.47 30.69
N ILE A 38 0.13 5.18 29.42
CA ILE A 38 -0.68 4.33 28.55
C ILE A 38 -0.27 2.86 28.77
N PRO A 39 -1.17 2.00 29.28
CA PRO A 39 -0.82 0.61 29.60
C PRO A 39 -0.26 -0.19 28.42
N LEU A 40 -0.73 0.09 27.19
CA LEU A 40 -0.24 -0.55 25.96
C LEU A 40 1.25 -0.29 25.71
N MET A 41 1.78 0.84 26.16
CA MET A 41 3.16 1.25 25.90
C MET A 41 4.16 0.74 26.92
N ARG A 42 3.72 0.15 28.04
CA ARG A 42 4.57 -0.19 29.19
C ARG A 42 5.82 -0.98 28.81
N ASP A 43 5.68 -1.93 27.89
CA ASP A 43 6.75 -2.84 27.47
C ASP A 43 7.21 -2.60 26.00
N ILE A 44 6.78 -1.49 25.38
CA ILE A 44 7.06 -1.15 23.98
C ILE A 44 8.05 0.01 23.90
N ASN A 45 9.35 -0.26 23.81
CA ASN A 45 10.40 0.79 23.79
C ASN A 45 10.95 1.13 22.42
N ASP A 46 11.06 0.12 21.56
CA ASP A 46 11.64 0.20 20.21
C ASP A 46 10.87 -0.73 19.26
N ALA A 47 11.30 -0.81 18.01
CA ALA A 47 10.63 -1.61 16.99
C ALA A 47 10.61 -3.12 17.31
N ARG A 48 11.54 -3.64 18.12
CA ARG A 48 11.66 -5.09 18.44
C ARG A 48 10.47 -5.62 19.22
N ALA A 49 9.71 -4.73 19.86
CA ALA A 49 8.48 -5.09 20.53
C ALA A 49 7.36 -5.56 19.57
N PHE A 50 7.51 -5.31 18.26
CA PHE A 50 6.51 -5.66 17.26
C PHE A 50 6.90 -6.90 16.45
N SER A 51 5.94 -7.81 16.28
CA SER A 51 6.14 -9.03 15.49
C SER A 51 6.04 -8.81 13.98
N ALA A 52 5.40 -7.72 13.54
CA ALA A 52 5.23 -7.37 12.14
C ALA A 52 4.91 -5.88 11.99
N VAL A 53 5.17 -5.34 10.80
CA VAL A 53 4.82 -3.96 10.44
C VAL A 53 3.90 -3.94 9.22
N LEU A 54 2.83 -3.17 9.31
CA LEU A 54 2.01 -2.82 8.16
C LEU A 54 2.25 -1.35 7.81
N TRP A 55 2.86 -1.11 6.65
CA TRP A 55 3.19 0.22 6.17
C TRP A 55 2.15 0.72 5.17
N TRP A 56 1.45 1.80 5.49
CA TRP A 56 0.53 2.43 4.55
C TRP A 56 1.19 3.68 3.96
N GLY A 57 1.67 3.57 2.72
CA GLY A 57 2.30 4.68 2.00
C GLY A 57 1.57 4.91 0.69
N GLY A 58 1.08 6.12 0.44
CA GLY A 58 0.43 6.45 -0.84
C GLY A 58 1.43 6.48 -2.01
N SER A 59 1.42 7.58 -2.78
CA SER A 59 2.34 7.74 -3.93
C SER A 59 3.74 8.25 -3.54
N GLU A 60 4.04 8.38 -2.24
CA GLU A 60 5.18 9.18 -1.76
C GLU A 60 6.51 8.41 -1.65
N GLY A 61 6.61 7.19 -2.19
CA GLY A 61 7.88 6.46 -2.16
C GLY A 61 8.38 6.11 -0.75
N SER A 62 7.51 6.09 0.26
CA SER A 62 7.92 6.01 1.69
C SER A 62 8.08 4.59 2.21
N ILE A 63 7.56 3.57 1.51
CA ILE A 63 7.72 2.15 1.89
C ILE A 63 9.21 1.77 2.08
N PRO A 64 10.14 2.18 1.20
CA PRO A 64 11.58 1.99 1.41
C PRO A 64 12.15 2.52 2.73
N TYR A 65 11.51 3.51 3.37
CA TYR A 65 11.94 3.99 4.70
C TYR A 65 11.71 2.90 5.74
N GLY A 66 10.51 2.31 5.77
CA GLY A 66 10.18 1.19 6.65
C GLY A 66 11.08 -0.02 6.40
N ILE A 67 11.42 -0.31 5.15
CA ILE A 67 12.35 -1.41 4.82
C ILE A 67 13.72 -1.16 5.44
N ARG A 68 14.30 0.02 5.20
CA ARG A 68 15.69 0.34 5.59
C ARG A 68 15.85 0.66 7.07
N GLN A 69 14.82 1.20 7.71
CA GLN A 69 14.88 1.62 9.12
C GLN A 69 14.26 0.60 10.07
N ILE A 70 13.34 -0.25 9.61
CA ILE A 70 12.61 -1.19 10.48
C ILE A 70 12.83 -2.65 10.05
N ALA A 71 12.41 -3.01 8.83
CA ALA A 71 12.35 -4.41 8.43
C ALA A 71 13.73 -5.08 8.40
N VAL A 72 14.71 -4.42 7.76
CA VAL A 72 16.07 -4.96 7.63
C VAL A 72 16.86 -4.87 8.95
N PRO A 73 16.91 -3.72 9.67
CA PRO A 73 17.73 -3.63 10.88
C PRO A 73 17.23 -4.48 12.05
N PHE A 74 15.92 -4.67 12.16
CA PHE A 74 15.32 -5.41 13.26
C PHE A 74 14.86 -6.83 12.88
N GLY A 75 14.95 -7.20 11.59
CA GLY A 75 14.50 -8.50 11.10
C GLY A 75 12.99 -8.70 11.19
N ILE A 76 12.21 -7.61 11.23
CA ILE A 76 10.76 -7.66 11.41
C ILE A 76 10.08 -7.77 10.03
N PRO A 77 9.19 -8.76 9.81
CA PRO A 77 8.46 -8.86 8.56
C PRO A 77 7.57 -7.64 8.35
N MET A 78 7.65 -7.04 7.15
CA MET A 78 6.86 -5.87 6.79
C MET A 78 6.02 -6.14 5.54
N SER A 79 4.77 -5.69 5.57
CA SER A 79 3.88 -5.62 4.41
C SER A 79 3.47 -4.17 4.17
N GLY A 80 3.17 -3.83 2.92
CA GLY A 80 2.84 -2.47 2.51
C GLY A 80 1.46 -2.33 1.89
N SER A 81 0.96 -1.10 1.80
CA SER A 81 -0.15 -0.70 0.93
C SER A 81 0.29 0.54 0.15
N CYS A 82 -0.05 0.60 -1.14
CA CYS A 82 0.26 1.73 -2.02
C CYS A 82 -0.78 1.95 -3.11
N THR A 83 -0.69 3.08 -3.81
CA THR A 83 -1.48 3.33 -5.03
C THR A 83 -1.01 2.43 -6.17
N THR A 84 -1.91 2.12 -7.12
CA THR A 84 -1.64 1.16 -8.21
C THR A 84 -0.41 1.51 -9.05
N ASN A 85 -0.14 2.81 -9.26
CA ASN A 85 1.01 3.29 -10.02
C ASN A 85 2.37 3.01 -9.35
N GLU A 86 2.39 2.78 -8.02
CA GLU A 86 3.61 2.51 -7.27
C GLU A 86 3.95 1.02 -7.17
N VAL A 87 3.02 0.13 -7.54
CA VAL A 87 3.24 -1.32 -7.48
C VAL A 87 4.52 -1.77 -8.22
N PRO A 88 4.83 -1.25 -9.43
CA PRO A 88 6.08 -1.58 -10.11
C PRO A 88 7.33 -1.16 -9.33
N ASN A 89 7.28 -0.02 -8.63
CA ASN A 89 8.40 0.52 -7.85
C ASN A 89 8.76 -0.38 -6.66
N TYR A 90 7.77 -1.09 -6.10
CA TYR A 90 7.96 -1.93 -4.93
C TYR A 90 8.12 -3.43 -5.24
N SER A 91 7.82 -3.85 -6.47
CA SER A 91 7.96 -5.24 -6.92
C SER A 91 9.37 -5.83 -6.67
N PRO A 92 10.49 -5.09 -6.88
CA PRO A 92 11.82 -5.61 -6.58
C PRO A 92 12.03 -5.97 -5.12
N TYR A 93 11.45 -5.19 -4.19
CA TYR A 93 11.57 -5.44 -2.74
C TYR A 93 10.78 -6.68 -2.32
N ILE A 94 9.68 -6.98 -3.00
CA ILE A 94 8.91 -8.23 -2.82
C ILE A 94 9.75 -9.41 -3.29
N SER A 95 10.30 -9.33 -4.51
CA SER A 95 11.13 -10.40 -5.08
C SER A 95 12.41 -10.66 -4.27
N ALA A 96 13.00 -9.62 -3.67
CA ALA A 96 14.14 -9.74 -2.77
C ALA A 96 13.77 -10.24 -1.36
N GLY A 97 12.48 -10.44 -1.06
CA GLY A 97 11.98 -10.91 0.23
C GLY A 97 12.02 -9.88 1.36
N GLN A 98 12.38 -8.63 1.04
CA GLN A 98 12.45 -7.49 1.97
C GLN A 98 11.06 -6.94 2.31
N LEU A 99 10.08 -7.13 1.43
CA LEU A 99 8.66 -6.84 1.65
C LEU A 99 7.86 -8.15 1.49
N LYS A 100 7.03 -8.51 2.48
CA LYS A 100 6.28 -9.78 2.49
C LYS A 100 5.01 -9.74 1.67
N GLY A 101 4.44 -8.56 1.45
CA GLY A 101 3.24 -8.38 0.65
C GLY A 101 2.95 -6.91 0.40
N LEU A 102 2.15 -6.64 -0.63
CA LEU A 102 1.78 -5.28 -1.03
C LEU A 102 0.32 -5.23 -1.46
N PHE A 103 -0.47 -4.37 -0.83
CA PHE A 103 -1.82 -4.04 -1.26
C PHE A 103 -1.76 -2.90 -2.28
N GLY A 104 -1.75 -3.26 -3.56
CA GLY A 104 -1.68 -2.31 -4.68
C GLY A 104 -3.06 -1.77 -5.09
N GLY A 105 -3.51 -0.69 -4.45
CA GLY A 105 -4.74 0.02 -4.79
C GLY A 105 -5.99 -0.87 -4.88
N VAL A 106 -6.87 -0.55 -5.83
CA VAL A 106 -8.14 -1.29 -6.03
C VAL A 106 -7.91 -2.74 -6.44
N ARG A 107 -6.87 -3.03 -7.23
CA ARG A 107 -6.58 -4.42 -7.65
C ARG A 107 -6.11 -5.29 -6.50
N GLY A 108 -5.16 -4.82 -5.69
CA GLY A 108 -4.71 -5.56 -4.50
C GLY A 108 -5.82 -5.76 -3.47
N SER A 109 -6.68 -4.75 -3.28
CA SER A 109 -7.86 -4.89 -2.42
C SER A 109 -8.90 -5.86 -2.97
N ALA A 110 -9.12 -5.88 -4.30
CA ALA A 110 -10.04 -6.82 -4.95
C ALA A 110 -9.54 -8.27 -4.87
N GLU A 111 -8.24 -8.51 -5.06
CA GLU A 111 -7.62 -9.83 -4.86
C GLU A 111 -7.78 -10.31 -3.41
N TYR A 112 -7.61 -9.41 -2.44
CA TYR A 112 -7.83 -9.72 -1.04
C TYR A 112 -9.29 -10.09 -0.73
N GLU A 113 -10.27 -9.32 -1.23
CA GLU A 113 -11.70 -9.62 -1.10
C GLU A 113 -12.08 -10.96 -1.76
N TYR A 114 -11.49 -11.26 -2.92
CA TYR A 114 -11.66 -12.53 -3.63
C TYR A 114 -11.12 -13.72 -2.82
N LEU A 115 -9.89 -13.61 -2.29
CA LEU A 115 -9.27 -14.64 -1.46
C LEU A 115 -10.04 -14.90 -0.17
N LEU A 116 -10.59 -13.84 0.44
CA LEU A 116 -11.43 -13.95 1.64
C LEU A 116 -12.85 -14.47 1.36
N LYS A 117 -13.21 -14.70 0.08
CA LYS A 117 -14.57 -15.05 -0.37
C LYS A 117 -15.64 -14.09 0.17
N LYS A 118 -15.26 -12.82 0.38
CA LYS A 118 -16.14 -11.75 0.88
C LYS A 118 -16.15 -10.64 -0.18
N PRO A 119 -17.01 -10.78 -1.21
CA PRO A 119 -17.08 -9.78 -2.27
C PRO A 119 -17.46 -8.42 -1.67
N GLY A 120 -16.64 -7.42 -1.94
CA GLY A 120 -16.83 -6.05 -1.49
C GLY A 120 -16.72 -5.04 -2.64
N PRO A 121 -16.64 -3.74 -2.32
CA PRO A 121 -16.63 -2.68 -3.31
C PRO A 121 -15.36 -2.67 -4.18
N ALA A 122 -14.24 -3.23 -3.73
CA ALA A 122 -13.02 -3.30 -4.55
C ALA A 122 -13.18 -4.31 -5.69
N LEU A 123 -13.77 -5.48 -5.41
CA LEU A 123 -14.06 -6.49 -6.41
C LEU A 123 -15.06 -5.97 -7.47
N GLY A 124 -16.08 -5.23 -7.04
CA GLY A 124 -17.04 -4.59 -7.95
C GLY A 124 -16.38 -3.58 -8.90
N GLN A 125 -15.49 -2.74 -8.38
CA GLN A 125 -14.74 -1.77 -9.20
C GLN A 125 -13.77 -2.44 -10.17
N ALA A 126 -13.11 -3.52 -9.75
CA ALA A 126 -12.24 -4.31 -10.62
C ALA A 126 -13.02 -4.94 -11.79
N MET A 127 -14.19 -5.52 -11.50
CA MET A 127 -15.07 -6.08 -12.54
C MET A 127 -15.61 -5.01 -13.50
N ALA A 128 -16.02 -3.84 -13.00
CA ALA A 128 -16.45 -2.72 -13.84
C ALA A 128 -15.34 -2.23 -14.78
N THR A 129 -14.10 -2.13 -14.25
CA THR A 129 -12.92 -1.76 -15.05
C THR A 129 -12.65 -2.78 -16.15
N ASN A 130 -12.74 -4.07 -15.84
CA ASN A 130 -12.54 -5.14 -16.83
C ASN A 130 -13.62 -5.12 -17.92
N LEU A 131 -14.90 -4.94 -17.55
CA LEU A 131 -16.00 -4.89 -18.51
C LEU A 131 -15.92 -3.65 -19.41
N GLY A 132 -15.55 -2.50 -18.84
CA GLY A 132 -15.29 -1.28 -19.61
C GLY A 132 -14.16 -1.45 -20.63
N GLY A 133 -13.07 -2.11 -20.23
CA GLY A 133 -11.96 -2.45 -21.14
C GLY A 133 -12.40 -3.34 -22.29
N LEU A 134 -13.23 -4.35 -22.02
CA LEU A 134 -13.77 -5.24 -23.04
C LEU A 134 -14.69 -4.50 -24.03
N LEU A 135 -15.57 -3.62 -23.54
CA LEU A 135 -16.41 -2.80 -24.40
C LEU A 135 -15.57 -1.92 -25.33
N TRP A 136 -14.53 -1.27 -24.79
CA TRP A 136 -13.60 -0.49 -25.59
C TRP A 136 -12.92 -1.31 -26.69
N LEU A 137 -12.46 -2.52 -26.38
CA LEU A 137 -11.87 -3.43 -27.36
C LEU A 137 -12.87 -3.74 -28.50
N ILE A 138 -14.12 -4.06 -28.15
CA ILE A 138 -15.17 -4.35 -29.13
C ILE A 138 -15.41 -3.13 -30.04
N LEU A 139 -15.51 -1.93 -29.47
CA LEU A 139 -15.71 -0.70 -30.24
C LEU A 139 -14.55 -0.42 -31.21
N VAL A 140 -13.30 -0.65 -30.79
CA VAL A 140 -12.12 -0.50 -31.65
C VAL A 140 -12.16 -1.51 -32.81
N VAL A 141 -12.47 -2.78 -32.53
CA VAL A 141 -12.60 -3.80 -33.58
C VAL A 141 -13.72 -3.44 -34.56
N LEU A 142 -14.90 -3.07 -34.06
CA LEU A 142 -16.03 -2.67 -34.89
C LEU A 142 -15.72 -1.43 -35.73
N GLY A 143 -15.07 -0.42 -35.14
CA GLY A 143 -14.63 0.78 -35.84
C GLY A 143 -13.66 0.46 -36.99
N ASN A 144 -12.68 -0.42 -36.75
CA ASN A 144 -11.74 -0.86 -37.76
C ASN A 144 -12.42 -1.66 -38.89
N VAL A 145 -13.35 -2.57 -38.55
CA VAL A 145 -14.13 -3.34 -39.54
C VAL A 145 -14.99 -2.40 -40.40
N LEU A 146 -15.71 -1.46 -39.78
CA LEU A 146 -16.54 -0.50 -40.50
C LEU A 146 -15.70 0.41 -41.41
N TYR A 147 -14.55 0.88 -40.92
CA TYR A 147 -13.61 1.67 -41.71
C TYR A 147 -13.14 0.92 -42.97
N LEU A 148 -12.79 -0.36 -42.84
CA LEU A 148 -12.38 -1.18 -43.98
C LEU A 148 -13.51 -1.38 -44.99
N ILE A 149 -14.74 -1.64 -44.52
CA ILE A 149 -15.92 -1.78 -45.40
C ILE A 149 -16.21 -0.48 -46.16
N LEU A 150 -16.16 0.66 -45.48
CA LEU A 150 -16.37 1.97 -46.10
C LEU A 150 -15.26 2.32 -47.10
N ARG A 151 -14.00 1.99 -46.77
CA ARG A 151 -12.86 2.18 -47.68
C ARG A 151 -13.01 1.34 -48.96
N MET A 152 -13.41 0.08 -48.84
CA MET A 152 -13.65 -0.80 -50.00
C MET A 152 -14.83 -0.34 -50.86
N LYS A 153 -15.83 0.34 -50.28
CA LYS A 153 -16.95 0.95 -51.02
C LYS A 153 -16.63 2.30 -51.66
N GLY A 154 -15.66 3.04 -51.13
CA GLY A 154 -15.23 4.36 -51.63
C GLY A 154 -14.19 4.30 -52.75
N GLU A 155 -13.64 3.13 -53.07
CA GLU A 155 -12.75 2.87 -54.22
C GLU A 155 -13.54 2.36 -55.46
N SER A 156 -14.83 2.70 -55.58
CA SER A 156 -15.66 2.48 -56.78
C SER A 156 -15.94 3.76 -57.55
#